data_AF-U1QGH1-F1
#
_entry.id   AF-U1QGH1-F1
#
_cell.length_a   1.000
_cell.length_b   1.000
_cell.length_c   1.000
_cell.angle_alpha   90.00
_cell.angle_beta   90.00
_cell.angle_gamma   90.00
#
_symmetry.space_group_name_H-M   'P 1'
#
loop_
_entity.id
_entity.type
_entity.pdbx_description
1 polymer ?
#
loop_
_entity_poly.entity_id
_entity_poly.type
_entity_poly.pdbx_seq_one_letter_code
_entity_poly.pdbx_strand_id
1 'polypeptide(L)'
;MKNPLRFVIEAIAERNPMYLSHHPACKYYDHHTFTLYDQQLCMGCFVVYPVGFVSLLTISLFWIFRPDSVIFHPETHHLHIIGMSFASPMIANKIIFKQSRKRMRILMKACLGVGLGIMVFPLLSRPSDRLFTLAVLLLFLIPYIGYKGVTALDDCKGCPEKEDFPNCSGFEFKKE
;
A
#
# COMPACT_ATOMS: atom_id res chain seq x y z
N MET A 1 15.35 21.45 16.59
CA MET A 1 15.64 20.73 15.33
C MET A 1 14.33 20.58 14.57
N LYS A 2 14.23 21.05 13.32
CA LYS A 2 13.02 20.84 12.51
C LYS A 2 12.92 19.36 12.16
N ASN A 3 11.75 18.74 12.37
CA ASN A 3 11.54 17.35 11.99
C ASN A 3 11.59 17.26 10.44
N PRO A 4 12.57 16.53 9.85
CA PRO A 4 12.75 16.51 8.41
C PRO A 4 11.54 15.88 7.68
N LEU A 5 10.87 14.92 8.30
CA LEU A 5 9.67 14.30 7.74
C LEU A 5 8.51 15.31 7.65
N ARG A 6 8.32 16.11 8.71
CA ARG A 6 7.32 17.18 8.72
C ARG A 6 7.57 18.18 7.61
N PHE A 7 8.81 18.64 7.48
CA PHE A 7 9.21 19.58 6.43
C PHE A 7 8.94 19.05 5.02
N VAL A 8 9.27 17.78 4.75
CA VAL A 8 9.02 17.17 3.43
C VAL A 8 7.53 17.04 3.15
N ILE A 9 6.73 16.60 4.13
CA ILE A 9 5.27 16.45 3.97
C ILE A 9 4.61 17.80 3.71
N GLU A 10 4.93 18.83 4.49
CA GLU A 10 4.41 20.19 4.32
C GLU A 10 4.83 20.75 2.95
N ALA A 11 6.09 20.60 2.55
CA ALA A 11 6.57 21.09 1.24
C ALA A 11 5.89 20.39 0.04
N ILE A 12 5.57 19.09 0.14
CA ILE A 12 4.82 18.38 -0.90
C ILE A 12 3.36 18.86 -0.93
N ALA A 13 2.73 19.01 0.24
CA ALA A 13 1.36 19.50 0.35
C ALA A 13 1.20 20.91 -0.25
N GLU A 14 2.14 21.81 0.02
CA GLU A 14 2.14 23.18 -0.51
C GLU A 14 2.17 23.23 -2.04
N ARG A 15 2.90 22.29 -2.66
CA ARG A 15 2.99 22.16 -4.12
C ARG A 15 1.74 21.54 -4.72
N ASN A 16 1.38 20.35 -4.23
CA ASN A 16 0.16 19.67 -4.66
C ASN A 16 -0.25 18.60 -3.63
N PRO A 17 -1.33 18.80 -2.88
CA PRO A 17 -1.81 17.84 -1.88
C PRO A 17 -2.26 16.50 -2.49
N MET A 18 -2.56 16.46 -3.79
CA MET A 18 -2.87 15.20 -4.50
C MET A 18 -1.71 14.20 -4.51
N TYR A 19 -0.46 14.68 -4.36
CA TYR A 19 0.69 13.78 -4.24
C TYR A 19 0.70 13.02 -2.91
N LEU A 20 0.04 13.56 -1.87
CA LEU A 20 -0.08 12.92 -0.57
C LEU A 20 -1.32 12.03 -0.49
N SER A 21 -2.44 12.50 -1.03
CA SER A 21 -3.68 11.74 -1.13
C SER A 21 -4.29 11.93 -2.52
N HIS A 22 -4.21 10.88 -3.34
CA HIS A 22 -4.92 10.84 -4.62
C HIS A 22 -6.45 10.61 -4.47
N HIS A 23 -6.93 10.50 -3.23
CA HIS A 23 -8.34 10.39 -2.92
C HIS A 23 -8.91 11.76 -2.51
N PRO A 24 -10.19 12.06 -2.85
CA PRO A 24 -10.83 13.29 -2.44
C PRO A 24 -10.88 13.41 -0.90
N ALA A 25 -10.68 14.62 -0.39
CA ALA A 25 -10.75 14.97 1.01
C ALA A 25 -12.19 15.12 1.51
N CYS A 26 -13.04 14.11 1.28
CA CYS A 26 -14.46 14.12 1.68
C CYS A 26 -14.81 12.98 2.65
N LYS A 27 -15.96 13.08 3.32
CA LYS A 27 -16.42 12.09 4.31
C LYS A 27 -16.54 10.66 3.76
N TYR A 28 -16.74 10.50 2.45
CA TYR A 28 -16.88 9.20 1.81
C TYR A 28 -15.54 8.47 1.66
N TYR A 29 -14.41 9.19 1.64
CA TYR A 29 -13.06 8.62 1.53
C TYR A 29 -12.23 8.72 2.82
N ASP A 30 -12.81 9.21 3.92
CA ASP A 30 -12.13 9.45 5.20
C ASP A 30 -11.42 8.20 5.80
N HIS A 31 -11.85 7.02 5.36
CA HIS A 31 -11.39 5.72 5.81
C HIS A 31 -10.29 5.13 4.91
N HIS A 32 -9.96 5.83 3.81
CA HIS A 32 -8.82 5.57 2.94
C HIS A 32 -7.60 6.44 3.26
N THR A 33 -7.79 7.50 4.06
CA THR A 33 -6.75 8.45 4.44
C THR A 33 -6.50 8.44 5.96
N PHE A 34 -5.41 9.06 6.38
CA PHE A 34 -5.16 9.42 7.78
C PHE A 34 -4.44 10.76 7.82
N THR A 35 -4.57 11.49 8.93
CA THR A 35 -3.91 12.79 9.10
C THR A 35 -2.54 12.63 9.74
N LEU A 36 -1.52 13.26 9.17
CA LEU A 36 -0.18 13.38 9.75
C LEU A 36 0.34 14.80 9.49
N TYR A 37 0.72 15.52 10.55
CA TYR A 37 1.12 16.93 10.50
C TYR A 37 0.09 17.81 9.75
N ASP A 38 -1.19 17.63 10.09
CA ASP A 38 -2.33 18.34 9.48
C ASP A 38 -2.54 18.08 7.97
N GLN A 39 -1.78 17.15 7.38
CA GLN A 39 -1.94 16.73 5.99
C GLN A 39 -2.64 15.38 5.88
N GLN A 40 -3.55 15.24 4.91
CA GLN A 40 -4.19 13.96 4.60
C GLN A 40 -3.27 13.09 3.74
N LEU A 41 -2.93 11.91 4.25
CA LEU A 41 -2.09 10.93 3.57
C LEU A 41 -2.92 9.73 3.13
N CYS A 42 -2.68 9.24 1.90
CA CYS A 42 -3.27 7.98 1.44
C CYS A 42 -2.70 6.81 2.24
N MET A 43 -3.58 6.11 2.96
CA MET A 43 -3.20 4.95 3.77
C MET A 43 -2.62 3.83 2.90
N GLY A 44 -3.05 3.69 1.64
CA GLY A 44 -2.46 2.75 0.69
C GLY A 44 -0.99 3.05 0.43
N CYS A 45 -0.68 4.23 -0.10
CA CYS A 45 0.68 4.60 -0.49
C CYS A 45 1.61 4.73 0.71
N PHE A 46 1.18 5.45 1.75
CA PHE A 46 2.04 5.78 2.90
C PHE A 46 2.19 4.66 3.93
N VAL A 47 1.45 3.55 3.79
CA VAL A 47 1.69 2.34 4.59
C VAL A 47 2.34 1.26 3.74
N VAL A 48 1.75 0.91 2.58
CA VAL A 48 2.21 -0.25 1.81
C VAL A 48 3.61 -0.03 1.25
N TYR A 49 3.92 1.15 0.69
CA TYR A 49 5.23 1.37 0.04
C TYR A 49 6.38 1.47 1.05
N PRO A 50 6.30 2.28 2.12
CA PRO A 50 7.38 2.32 3.10
C PRO A 50 7.58 0.97 3.80
N VAL A 51 6.49 0.29 4.18
CA VAL A 51 6.60 -1.03 4.83
C VAL A 51 7.19 -2.04 3.85
N GLY A 52 6.71 -2.12 2.61
CA GLY A 52 7.27 -3.04 1.62
C GLY A 52 8.74 -2.77 1.30
N PHE A 53 9.13 -1.50 1.18
CA PHE A 53 10.52 -1.12 1.01
C PHE A 53 11.39 -1.52 2.20
N VAL A 54 10.97 -1.20 3.43
CA VAL A 54 11.71 -1.56 4.65
C VAL A 54 11.79 -3.08 4.81
N SER A 55 10.72 -3.81 4.51
CA SER A 55 10.71 -5.27 4.55
C SER A 55 11.69 -5.87 3.52
N LEU A 56 11.65 -5.39 2.28
CA LEU A 56 12.58 -5.82 1.22
C LEU A 56 14.03 -5.50 1.60
N LEU A 57 14.29 -4.28 2.06
CA LEU A 57 15.62 -3.86 2.49
C LEU A 57 16.13 -4.73 3.65
N THR A 58 15.28 -5.00 4.64
CA THR A 58 15.64 -5.81 5.81
C THR A 58 16.00 -7.24 5.40
N ILE A 59 15.17 -7.90 4.59
CA ILE A 59 15.46 -9.26 4.14
C ILE A 59 16.69 -9.31 3.22
N SER A 60 16.88 -8.31 2.35
CA SER A 60 18.06 -8.20 1.49
C SER A 60 19.35 -7.97 2.29
N LEU A 61 19.34 -7.09 3.29
CA LEU A 61 20.49 -6.88 4.16
C LEU A 61 20.80 -8.15 4.95
N PHE A 62 19.79 -8.81 5.50
CA PHE A 62 19.98 -10.07 6.23
C PHE A 62 20.57 -11.16 5.33
N TRP A 63 20.16 -11.22 4.06
CA TRP A 63 20.73 -12.13 3.08
C TRP A 63 22.21 -11.84 2.78
N ILE A 64 22.58 -10.56 2.63
CA ILE A 64 23.98 -10.16 2.41
C ILE A 64 24.87 -10.54 3.61
N PHE A 65 24.39 -10.32 4.84
CA PHE A 65 25.18 -10.59 6.04
C PHE A 65 25.17 -12.06 6.49
N ARG A 66 24.12 -12.82 6.15
CA ARG A 66 23.92 -14.21 6.58
C ARG A 66 23.33 -15.07 5.45
N PRO A 67 24.06 -15.26 4.33
CA PRO A 67 23.54 -15.97 3.16
C PRO A 67 23.22 -17.44 3.46
N ASP A 68 23.98 -18.10 4.33
CA ASP A 68 23.81 -19.52 4.71
C ASP A 68 22.73 -19.75 5.78
N SER A 69 21.93 -18.71 6.10
CA SER A 69 20.85 -18.86 7.07
C SER A 69 19.76 -19.78 6.52
N VAL A 70 19.28 -20.70 7.36
CA VAL A 70 18.21 -21.66 7.04
C VAL A 70 16.96 -20.99 6.45
N ILE A 71 16.68 -19.73 6.82
CA ILE A 71 15.53 -18.97 6.32
C ILE A 71 15.59 -18.68 4.80
N PHE A 72 16.76 -18.80 4.17
CA PHE A 72 16.96 -18.54 2.74
C PHE A 72 17.01 -19.81 1.88
N HIS A 73 16.96 -20.99 2.51
CA HIS A 73 16.90 -22.29 1.84
C HIS A 73 15.53 -22.65 1.23
N PRO A 74 14.36 -22.14 1.68
CA PRO A 74 13.09 -22.49 1.07
C PRO A 74 13.05 -22.18 -0.42
N GLU A 75 12.44 -23.04 -1.23
CA GLU A 75 12.30 -22.79 -2.67
C GLU A 75 11.47 -21.54 -2.97
N THR A 76 11.63 -21.00 -4.18
CA THR A 76 11.05 -19.69 -4.56
C THR A 76 9.54 -19.70 -4.48
N HIS A 77 8.89 -20.83 -4.77
CA HIS A 77 7.43 -20.95 -4.65
C HIS A 77 6.95 -20.82 -3.18
N HIS A 78 7.73 -21.28 -2.19
CA HIS A 78 7.39 -21.11 -0.78
C HIS A 78 7.39 -19.63 -0.39
N LEU A 79 8.38 -18.86 -0.86
CA LEU A 79 8.44 -17.41 -0.60
C LEU A 79 7.22 -16.69 -1.18
N HIS A 80 6.77 -17.08 -2.38
CA HIS A 80 5.55 -16.54 -2.98
C HIS A 80 4.30 -16.90 -2.18
N ILE A 81 4.15 -18.15 -1.75
CA ILE A 81 3.02 -18.60 -0.91
C ILE A 81 2.98 -17.82 0.40
N ILE A 82 4.13 -17.69 1.08
CA ILE A 82 4.25 -16.92 2.31
C ILE A 82 3.86 -15.47 2.04
N GLY A 83 4.45 -14.83 1.03
CA GLY A 83 4.14 -13.45 0.67
C GLY A 83 2.66 -13.21 0.35
N MET A 84 2.03 -14.10 -0.42
CA MET A 84 0.59 -14.04 -0.71
C MET A 84 -0.27 -14.25 0.54
N SER A 85 0.16 -15.08 1.50
CA SER A 85 -0.58 -15.32 2.74
C SER A 85 -0.75 -14.03 3.57
N PHE A 86 0.19 -13.09 3.46
CA PHE A 86 0.10 -11.77 4.11
C PHE A 86 -0.97 -10.85 3.51
N ALA A 87 -1.48 -11.14 2.30
CA ALA A 87 -2.65 -10.44 1.74
C ALA A 87 -3.98 -11.00 2.28
N SER A 88 -3.98 -12.23 2.83
CA SER A 88 -5.19 -12.90 3.32
C SER A 88 -5.95 -12.15 4.42
N PRO A 89 -5.32 -11.44 5.39
CA PRO A 89 -6.06 -10.72 6.42
C PRO A 89 -6.92 -9.59 5.83
N MET A 90 -6.47 -8.96 4.75
CA MET A 90 -7.23 -7.91 4.06
C MET A 90 -8.49 -8.48 3.41
N ILE A 91 -8.36 -9.63 2.74
CA ILE A 91 -9.49 -10.32 2.09
C ILE A 91 -10.47 -10.84 3.15
N ALA A 92 -9.96 -11.56 4.15
CA ALA A 92 -10.76 -12.12 5.24
C ALA A 92 -11.53 -11.02 5.98
N ASN A 93 -10.89 -9.89 6.29
CA ASN A 93 -11.57 -8.79 6.95
C ASN A 93 -12.66 -8.18 6.08
N LYS A 94 -12.48 -8.06 4.75
CA LYS A 94 -13.54 -7.55 3.88
C LYS A 94 -14.75 -8.48 3.85
N ILE A 95 -14.53 -9.79 3.95
CA ILE A 95 -15.59 -10.80 3.96
C ILE A 95 -16.32 -10.83 5.31
N ILE A 96 -15.56 -10.82 6.42
CA ILE A 96 -16.10 -10.97 7.78
C ILE A 96 -16.65 -9.65 8.31
N PHE A 97 -15.94 -8.55 8.10
CA PHE A 97 -16.26 -7.24 8.67
C PHE A 97 -16.58 -6.23 7.56
N LYS A 98 -17.85 -5.82 7.47
CA LYS A 98 -18.27 -4.75 6.54
C LYS A 98 -17.58 -3.42 6.79
N GLN A 99 -17.18 -3.14 8.04
CA GLN A 99 -16.42 -1.95 8.41
C GLN A 99 -15.31 -2.31 9.41
N SER A 100 -14.07 -2.12 9.00
CA SER A 100 -12.90 -2.24 9.89
C SER A 100 -12.46 -0.88 10.43
N ARG A 101 -12.05 -0.88 11.70
CA ARG A 101 -11.45 0.27 12.38
C ARG A 101 -10.19 0.73 11.63
N LYS A 102 -9.90 2.03 11.62
CA LYS A 102 -8.74 2.61 10.89
C LYS A 102 -7.41 1.89 11.21
N ARG A 103 -7.15 1.59 12.50
CA ARG A 103 -5.95 0.83 12.94
C ARG A 103 -5.82 -0.55 12.28
N MET A 104 -6.92 -1.27 12.14
CA MET A 104 -6.93 -2.61 11.52
C MET A 104 -6.62 -2.52 10.01
N ARG A 105 -7.14 -1.50 9.33
CA ARG A 105 -6.82 -1.24 7.91
C ARG A 105 -5.34 -0.93 7.70
N ILE A 106 -4.74 -0.13 8.59
CA ILE A 106 -3.31 0.16 8.58
C ILE A 106 -2.52 -1.13 8.76
N LEU A 107 -2.86 -1.95 9.77
CA LEU A 107 -2.19 -3.24 10.01
C LEU A 107 -2.26 -4.16 8.80
N MET A 108 -3.43 -4.29 8.17
CA MET A 108 -3.61 -5.12 6.98
C MET A 108 -2.79 -4.63 5.78
N LYS A 109 -2.70 -3.31 5.60
CA LYS A 109 -1.84 -2.71 4.56
C LYS A 109 -0.36 -2.89 4.86
N ALA A 110 0.04 -2.82 6.13
CA ALA A 110 1.40 -3.14 6.53
C ALA A 110 1.72 -4.61 6.25
N CYS A 111 0.84 -5.55 6.62
CA CYS A 111 0.98 -6.96 6.26
C CYS A 111 1.13 -7.15 4.75
N LEU A 112 0.26 -6.52 3.95
CA LEU A 112 0.39 -6.54 2.48
C LEU A 112 1.75 -6.03 1.99
N GLY A 113 2.26 -4.93 2.57
CA GLY A 113 3.60 -4.41 2.28
C GLY A 113 4.70 -5.43 2.58
N VAL A 114 4.66 -6.07 3.75
CA VAL A 114 5.60 -7.15 4.12
C VAL A 114 5.54 -8.29 3.10
N GLY A 115 4.33 -8.74 2.76
CA GLY A 115 4.11 -9.80 1.77
C GLY A 115 4.70 -9.47 0.41
N LEU A 116 4.49 -8.24 -0.09
CA LEU A 116 5.09 -7.76 -1.34
C LEU A 116 6.63 -7.74 -1.26
N GLY A 117 7.21 -7.31 -0.14
CA GLY A 117 8.66 -7.35 0.08
C GLY A 117 9.23 -8.77 -0.04
N ILE A 118 8.54 -9.75 0.56
CA ILE A 118 8.92 -11.18 0.46
C ILE A 118 8.79 -11.69 -0.98
N MET A 119 7.71 -11.34 -1.70
CA MET A 119 7.51 -11.78 -3.09
C MET A 119 8.52 -11.15 -4.06
N VAL A 120 8.97 -9.93 -3.81
CA VAL A 120 9.95 -9.23 -4.66
C VAL A 120 11.38 -9.72 -4.41
N PHE A 121 11.69 -10.18 -3.20
CA PHE A 121 13.04 -10.59 -2.80
C PHE A 121 13.74 -11.58 -3.77
N PRO A 122 13.08 -12.64 -4.29
CA PRO A 122 13.68 -13.54 -5.28
C PRO A 122 14.18 -12.86 -6.56
N LEU A 123 13.62 -11.71 -6.97
CA LEU A 123 14.15 -10.96 -8.12
C LEU A 123 15.59 -10.52 -7.89
N LEU A 124 15.94 -10.21 -6.65
CA LEU A 124 17.26 -9.76 -6.25
C LEU A 124 18.19 -10.95 -5.96
N SER A 125 17.72 -11.95 -5.21
CA SER A 125 18.57 -13.02 -4.70
C SER A 125 18.65 -14.27 -5.60
N ARG A 126 17.71 -14.48 -6.54
CA ARG A 126 17.61 -15.70 -7.36
C ARG A 126 17.50 -15.41 -8.86
N PRO A 127 18.64 -15.23 -9.56
CA PRO A 127 18.65 -14.88 -10.99
C PRO A 127 17.89 -15.85 -11.90
N SER A 128 17.95 -17.16 -11.61
CA SER A 128 17.25 -18.20 -12.40
C SER A 128 15.73 -18.04 -12.36
N ASP A 129 15.18 -17.50 -11.27
CA ASP A 129 13.74 -17.49 -11.01
C ASP A 129 13.12 -16.11 -11.27
N ARG A 130 13.88 -15.17 -11.84
CA ARG A 130 13.42 -13.79 -12.08
C ARG A 130 12.17 -13.73 -12.95
N LEU A 131 12.15 -14.49 -14.05
CA LEU A 131 11.00 -14.53 -14.96
C LEU A 131 9.77 -15.12 -14.27
N PHE A 132 9.95 -16.21 -13.52
CA PHE A 132 8.87 -16.83 -12.74
C PHE A 132 8.32 -15.86 -11.69
N THR A 133 9.21 -15.19 -10.95
CA THR A 133 8.85 -14.22 -9.91
C THR A 133 8.12 -13.02 -10.51
N LEU A 134 8.59 -12.48 -11.64
CA LEU A 134 7.89 -11.41 -12.37
C LEU A 134 6.50 -11.85 -12.82
N ALA A 135 6.37 -13.06 -13.37
CA ALA A 135 5.08 -13.58 -13.81
C ALA A 135 4.09 -13.71 -12.65
N VAL A 136 4.51 -14.24 -11.50
CA VAL A 136 3.67 -14.36 -10.30
C VAL A 136 3.30 -12.98 -9.73
N LEU A 137 4.25 -12.04 -9.67
CA LEU A 137 3.97 -10.67 -9.22
C LEU A 137 2.96 -9.97 -10.13
N LEU A 138 3.11 -10.06 -11.44
CA LEU A 138 2.17 -9.48 -12.39
C LEU A 138 0.80 -10.15 -12.31
N LEU A 139 0.74 -11.47 -12.18
CA LEU A 139 -0.49 -12.22 -11.98
C LEU A 139 -1.23 -11.81 -10.70
N PHE A 140 -0.51 -11.39 -9.65
CA PHE A 140 -1.10 -10.86 -8.44
C PHE A 140 -1.51 -9.38 -8.57
N LEU A 141 -0.61 -8.53 -9.11
CA LEU A 141 -0.80 -7.08 -9.16
C LEU A 141 -1.83 -6.64 -10.19
N ILE A 142 -1.87 -7.25 -11.38
CA ILE A 142 -2.79 -6.84 -12.46
C ILE A 142 -4.26 -6.99 -12.00
N PRO A 143 -4.70 -8.16 -11.48
CA PRO A 143 -6.07 -8.30 -10.97
C PRO A 143 -6.34 -7.38 -9.78
N TYR A 144 -5.36 -7.21 -8.87
CA TYR A 144 -5.53 -6.33 -7.71
C TYR A 144 -5.74 -4.87 -8.12
N ILE A 145 -4.90 -4.34 -9.01
CA ILE A 145 -4.99 -2.97 -9.52
C ILE A 145 -6.27 -2.82 -10.33
N GLY A 146 -6.59 -3.77 -11.21
CA GLY A 146 -7.83 -3.77 -11.98
C GLY A 146 -9.06 -3.74 -11.08
N TYR A 147 -9.11 -4.61 -10.07
CA TYR A 147 -10.19 -4.63 -9.08
C TYR A 147 -10.33 -3.29 -8.34
N LYS A 148 -9.21 -2.71 -7.88
CA LYS A 148 -9.22 -1.42 -7.19
C LYS A 148 -9.59 -0.26 -8.11
N GLY A 149 -9.28 -0.35 -9.40
CA GLY A 149 -9.69 0.61 -10.42
C GLY A 149 -11.19 0.56 -10.69
N VAL A 150 -11.75 -0.63 -10.94
CA VAL A 150 -13.20 -0.77 -11.22
C VAL A 150 -14.08 -0.46 -10.01
N THR A 151 -13.56 -0.67 -8.79
CA THR A 151 -14.26 -0.35 -7.52
C THR A 151 -13.89 1.03 -6.97
N ALA A 152 -13.12 1.84 -7.70
CA ALA A 152 -12.60 3.11 -7.19
C ALA A 152 -13.73 4.08 -6.78
N LEU A 153 -14.85 4.06 -7.50
CA LEU A 153 -15.99 4.95 -7.25
C LEU A 153 -17.12 4.29 -6.43
N ASP A 154 -16.91 3.09 -5.90
CA ASP A 154 -17.91 2.43 -5.07
C ASP A 154 -18.24 3.26 -3.82
N ASP A 155 -17.23 3.91 -3.24
CA ASP A 155 -17.39 4.79 -2.08
C ASP A 155 -18.20 6.06 -2.41
N CYS A 156 -18.29 6.44 -3.69
CA CYS A 156 -19.11 7.57 -4.15
C CYS A 156 -20.59 7.23 -4.36
N LYS A 157 -21.03 5.97 -4.24
CA LYS A 157 -22.40 5.54 -4.60
C LYS A 157 -23.51 6.27 -3.83
N GLY A 158 -23.22 6.86 -2.67
CA GLY A 158 -24.15 7.68 -1.89
C GLY A 158 -23.76 9.16 -1.78
N CYS A 159 -22.85 9.65 -2.63
CA CYS A 159 -22.40 11.04 -2.64
C CYS A 159 -23.34 11.92 -3.48
N PRO A 160 -23.82 13.07 -2.97
CA PRO A 160 -24.61 14.03 -3.75
C PRO A 160 -23.87 14.56 -4.98
N GLU A 161 -22.56 14.80 -4.85
CA GLU A 161 -21.69 15.32 -5.92
C GLU A 161 -21.06 14.20 -6.77
N LYS A 162 -21.67 13.01 -6.80
CA LYS A 162 -21.12 11.86 -7.55
C LYS A 162 -21.05 12.17 -9.04
N GLU A 163 -22.06 12.85 -9.59
CA GLU A 163 -22.14 13.21 -11.01
C GLU A 163 -21.08 14.24 -11.40
N ASP A 164 -20.61 15.03 -10.43
CA ASP A 164 -19.58 16.03 -10.63
C ASP A 164 -18.16 15.44 -10.61
N PHE A 165 -17.97 14.15 -10.30
CA PHE A 165 -16.64 13.52 -10.32
C PHE A 165 -16.03 13.60 -11.73
N PRO A 166 -14.76 14.04 -11.90
CA PRO A 166 -13.74 14.30 -10.89
C PRO A 166 -13.65 15.75 -10.37
N ASN A 167 -14.59 16.63 -10.70
CA ASN A 167 -14.62 18.06 -10.36
C ASN A 167 -15.43 18.39 -9.08
N CYS A 168 -15.67 17.42 -8.19
CA CYS A 168 -16.44 17.65 -6.96
C CYS A 168 -15.63 18.39 -5.88
N SER A 169 -16.33 18.93 -4.87
CA SER A 169 -15.72 19.70 -3.76
C SER A 169 -14.65 18.93 -2.98
N GLY A 170 -14.70 17.59 -3.00
CA GLY A 170 -13.70 16.75 -2.36
C GLY A 170 -12.29 16.89 -2.95
N PHE A 171 -12.14 17.42 -4.16
CA PHE A 171 -10.83 17.71 -4.76
C PHE A 171 -10.41 19.18 -4.66
N GLU A 172 -11.26 20.02 -4.05
CA GLU A 172 -10.88 21.37 -3.65
C GLU A 172 -10.10 21.31 -2.33
N PHE A 173 -8.80 21.05 -2.43
CA PHE A 173 -7.91 21.14 -1.28
C PHE A 173 -7.75 22.62 -0.90
N LYS A 174 -8.63 23.10 -0.02
CA LYS A 174 -8.57 24.46 0.51
C LYS A 174 -7.23 24.67 1.23
N LYS A 175 -6.51 25.72 0.82
CA LYS A 175 -5.45 26.31 1.65
C LYS A 175 -6.16 27.16 2.70
N GLU A 176 -6.22 26.67 3.93
CA GLU A 176 -6.47 27.53 5.10
C GLU A 176 -5.21 28.36 5.41
#